data_AF-A0AA37WD85-F1
#
_entry.id   AF-A0AA37WD85-F1
#
_cell.length_a   1.000
_cell.length_b   1.000
_cell.length_c   1.000
_cell.angle_alpha   90.00
_cell.angle_beta   90.00
_cell.angle_gamma   90.00
#
_symmetry.space_group_name_H-M   'P 1'
#
loop_
_entity.id
_entity.type
_entity.pdbx_description
1 polymer ?
#
loop_
_entity_poly.entity_id
_entity_poly.type
_entity_poly.pdbx_seq_one_letter_code
_entity_poly.pdbx_strand_id
1 'polypeptide(L)'
;MRRNRYIYTYLVNFLPTILLLVLILPSINAQDFDVQKYALGEKLNFPTGVTFADEGSNHLWLHYRTTENGATVDKLLMYNQAEWAPSTFSICNSCISDFKTGPDGKLWVAASEEGVYRRDNDEWVQVLDIEAKGFDWKENGELIIINSTGAHHYDGNEVTAGSVEGMPEMTSDPHDVVVDRTGDLYLIISSKLYLYNQTSGWTEKMELSAPMNIEVDSENRVWVTDNFGEIGYYQEGIYLGGVYDYFGTDGFDIDQTDVLWYGAEELIRNQDGTELSLNAEDLIDDGIFINSIYVDQNNLVWVASNFKSGIASVRYLGDPTATSEVNIASNISLNPNPVFDQTHLNIDLKERSEVNIQVYNLAGRIISTHRNQLSAGRHVIPLNVTTLRSGIYLVNVSYGTDSKTLKMVKK
;
A
#
# COMPACT_ATOMS: atom_id res chain seq x y z
N MET A 1 1.46 -28.21 -93.31
CA MET A 1 1.39 -26.75 -93.03
C MET A 1 0.83 -26.55 -91.62
N ARG A 2 1.52 -25.74 -90.79
CA ARG A 2 1.11 -25.13 -89.49
C ARG A 2 0.86 -26.10 -88.31
N ARG A 3 1.19 -25.82 -87.04
CA ARG A 3 1.99 -24.83 -86.27
C ARG A 3 1.98 -25.40 -84.82
N ASN A 4 3.13 -25.58 -84.16
CA ASN A 4 3.65 -24.79 -83.02
C ASN A 4 2.73 -24.51 -81.81
N ARG A 5 3.25 -24.93 -80.61
CA ARG A 5 3.24 -24.30 -79.24
C ARG A 5 1.86 -23.91 -78.65
N TYR A 6 1.55 -24.11 -77.37
CA TYR A 6 2.16 -23.46 -76.20
C TYR A 6 1.91 -24.20 -74.88
N ILE A 7 2.83 -23.96 -73.95
CA ILE A 7 2.89 -24.33 -72.53
C ILE A 7 1.85 -23.52 -71.74
N TYR A 8 1.12 -24.16 -70.82
CA TYR A 8 0.43 -23.49 -69.71
C TYR A 8 1.06 -23.96 -68.39
N THR A 9 1.85 -23.09 -67.78
CA THR A 9 2.34 -23.23 -66.41
C THR A 9 1.28 -22.66 -65.48
N TYR A 10 0.66 -23.50 -64.64
CA TYR A 10 -0.13 -23.03 -63.50
C TYR A 10 0.78 -22.91 -62.28
N LEU A 11 0.86 -21.69 -61.74
CA LEU A 11 1.43 -21.36 -60.45
C LEU A 11 0.59 -22.00 -59.33
N VAL A 12 1.20 -22.82 -58.48
CA VAL A 12 0.65 -23.21 -57.18
C VAL A 12 1.43 -22.48 -56.10
N ASN A 13 0.70 -21.71 -55.29
CA ASN A 13 1.18 -20.91 -54.18
C ASN A 13 1.87 -21.76 -53.11
N PHE A 14 3.10 -21.39 -52.76
CA PHE A 14 3.73 -21.75 -51.48
C PHE A 14 3.46 -20.63 -50.48
N LEU A 15 2.71 -20.94 -49.42
CA LEU A 15 2.63 -20.11 -48.21
C LEU A 15 3.97 -20.17 -47.47
N PRO A 16 4.59 -19.04 -47.08
CA PRO A 16 5.61 -19.06 -46.05
C PRO A 16 4.94 -19.00 -44.68
N THR A 17 5.34 -19.93 -43.81
CA THR A 17 4.99 -20.01 -42.40
C THR A 17 5.38 -18.70 -41.70
N ILE A 18 4.41 -17.91 -41.28
CA ILE A 18 4.64 -16.72 -40.45
C ILE A 18 4.93 -17.22 -39.03
N LEU A 19 6.20 -17.12 -38.64
CA LEU A 19 6.63 -17.28 -37.25
C LEU A 19 6.12 -16.05 -36.49
N LEU A 20 4.98 -16.19 -35.80
CA LEU A 20 4.42 -15.19 -34.92
C LEU A 20 5.36 -15.06 -33.71
N LEU A 21 6.29 -14.11 -33.76
CA LEU A 21 7.07 -13.70 -32.59
C LEU A 21 6.12 -12.91 -31.68
N VAL A 22 5.48 -13.62 -30.75
CA VAL A 22 4.77 -12.99 -29.63
C VAL A 22 5.81 -12.20 -28.85
N LEU A 23 5.78 -10.88 -28.95
CA LEU A 23 6.46 -9.99 -28.03
C LEU A 23 5.79 -10.17 -26.68
N ILE A 24 6.36 -11.07 -25.87
CA ILE A 24 6.12 -11.12 -24.45
C ILE A 24 6.64 -9.78 -23.93
N LEU A 25 5.74 -8.82 -23.68
CA LEU A 25 6.00 -7.80 -22.65
C LEU A 25 6.48 -8.57 -21.43
N PRO A 26 7.57 -8.18 -20.75
CA PRO A 26 7.91 -8.85 -19.50
C PRO A 26 6.70 -8.70 -18.59
N SER A 27 5.92 -9.78 -18.46
CA SER A 27 5.15 -10.03 -17.27
C SER A 27 6.16 -9.91 -16.14
N ILE A 28 5.94 -8.94 -15.25
CA ILE A 28 6.67 -8.86 -13.99
C ILE A 28 6.52 -10.25 -13.36
N ASN A 29 7.63 -10.99 -13.36
CA ASN A 29 7.69 -12.28 -12.70
C ASN A 29 7.78 -12.01 -11.20
N ALA A 30 7.51 -13.01 -10.38
CA ALA A 30 7.71 -13.06 -8.93
C ALA A 30 9.18 -12.83 -8.46
N GLN A 31 9.93 -11.93 -9.11
CA GLN A 31 11.34 -11.64 -8.92
C GLN A 31 11.58 -10.31 -8.20
N ASP A 32 10.61 -9.39 -8.21
CA ASP A 32 10.68 -8.11 -7.49
C ASP A 32 10.24 -8.23 -6.02
N PHE A 33 9.65 -9.37 -5.68
CA PHE A 33 9.15 -9.66 -4.34
C PHE A 33 9.74 -10.98 -3.82
N ASP A 34 10.12 -10.97 -2.55
CA ASP A 34 10.33 -12.19 -1.77
C ASP A 34 9.03 -12.48 -1.02
N VAL A 35 8.45 -13.64 -1.32
CA VAL A 35 7.14 -14.07 -0.80
C VAL A 35 7.34 -15.33 0.02
N GLN A 36 6.93 -15.28 1.28
CA GLN A 36 6.87 -16.46 2.14
C GLN A 36 5.43 -16.76 2.50
N LYS A 37 4.97 -17.97 2.15
CA LYS A 37 3.62 -18.46 2.43
C LYS A 37 3.58 -19.25 3.73
N TYR A 38 2.51 -19.07 4.49
CA TYR A 38 2.23 -19.79 5.73
C TYR A 38 0.87 -20.49 5.62
N ALA A 39 0.92 -21.79 5.37
CA ALA A 39 -0.28 -22.63 5.39
C ALA A 39 -0.74 -22.84 6.84
N LEU A 40 -1.90 -22.32 7.20
CA LEU A 40 -2.44 -22.44 8.55
C LEU A 40 -3.36 -23.65 8.73
N GLY A 41 -3.84 -24.25 7.63
CA GLY A 41 -4.70 -25.42 7.66
C GLY A 41 -5.94 -25.18 8.53
N GLU A 42 -6.22 -26.08 9.47
CA GLU A 42 -7.37 -25.92 10.37
C GLU A 42 -7.20 -24.80 11.42
N LYS A 43 -5.99 -24.24 11.59
CA LYS A 43 -5.78 -23.13 12.54
C LYS A 43 -6.54 -21.87 12.11
N LEU A 44 -6.71 -21.64 10.81
CA LEU A 44 -7.44 -20.50 10.25
C LEU A 44 -8.48 -21.03 9.27
N ASN A 45 -9.72 -21.24 9.70
CA ASN A 45 -10.77 -21.80 8.84
C ASN A 45 -11.91 -20.79 8.68
N PHE A 46 -12.06 -20.26 7.46
CA PHE A 46 -13.01 -19.20 7.10
C PHE A 46 -13.01 -18.04 8.11
N PRO A 47 -11.84 -17.39 8.31
CA PRO A 47 -11.75 -16.29 9.26
C PRO A 47 -12.55 -15.08 8.76
N THR A 48 -13.06 -14.28 9.69
CA THR A 48 -13.62 -12.96 9.39
C THR A 48 -12.99 -11.92 10.29
N GLY A 49 -12.92 -10.66 9.83
CA GLY A 49 -12.31 -9.57 10.60
C GLY A 49 -10.87 -9.88 10.97
N VAL A 50 -10.07 -10.26 9.98
CA VAL A 50 -8.65 -10.58 10.19
C VAL A 50 -7.87 -9.29 10.36
N THR A 51 -7.24 -9.13 11.52
CA THR A 51 -6.43 -7.95 11.85
C THR A 51 -5.08 -8.39 12.39
N PHE A 52 -4.02 -7.69 11.97
CA PHE A 52 -2.66 -7.93 12.46
C PHE A 52 -2.25 -6.85 13.45
N ALA A 53 -1.30 -7.18 14.32
CA ALA A 53 -0.59 -6.20 15.13
C ALA A 53 0.77 -6.74 15.56
N ASP A 54 1.72 -5.85 15.76
CA ASP A 54 3.06 -6.14 16.28
C ASP A 54 3.13 -6.05 17.80
N GLU A 55 3.98 -6.90 18.39
CA GLU A 55 4.45 -6.77 19.76
C GLU A 55 5.97 -6.65 19.74
N GLY A 56 6.43 -5.41 19.63
CA GLY A 56 7.81 -5.04 19.32
C GLY A 56 8.23 -5.54 17.94
N SER A 57 9.54 -5.58 17.67
CA SER A 57 10.07 -5.92 16.35
C SER A 57 10.08 -7.42 16.02
N ASN A 58 9.61 -8.28 16.94
CA ASN A 58 9.89 -9.72 16.90
C ASN A 58 8.67 -10.63 16.88
N HIS A 59 7.51 -10.15 17.32
CA HIS A 59 6.30 -10.96 17.37
C HIS A 59 5.20 -10.26 16.59
N LEU A 60 4.65 -10.96 15.62
CA LEU A 60 3.45 -10.54 14.92
C LEU A 60 2.28 -11.33 15.47
N TRP A 61 1.15 -10.65 15.64
CA TRP A 61 -0.08 -11.23 16.12
C TRP A 61 -1.17 -11.10 15.08
N LEU A 62 -2.08 -12.07 15.10
CA LEU A 62 -3.26 -12.10 14.25
C LEU A 62 -4.47 -12.30 15.14
N HIS A 63 -5.41 -11.37 15.07
CA HIS A 63 -6.78 -11.54 15.53
C HIS A 63 -7.68 -11.93 14.36
N TYR A 64 -8.61 -12.85 14.61
CA TYR A 64 -9.67 -13.19 13.67
C TYR A 64 -10.87 -13.75 14.42
N ARG A 65 -12.03 -13.68 13.77
CA ARG A 65 -13.27 -14.30 14.25
C ARG A 65 -13.57 -15.56 13.45
N THR A 66 -14.12 -16.55 14.13
CA THR A 66 -14.64 -17.78 13.52
C THR A 66 -15.94 -18.22 14.19
N THR A 67 -16.64 -19.19 13.62
CA THR A 67 -17.86 -19.75 14.22
C THR A 67 -17.59 -21.09 14.87
N GLU A 68 -17.75 -21.17 16.19
CA GLU A 68 -17.66 -22.42 16.95
C GLU A 68 -18.99 -22.72 17.61
N ASN A 69 -19.55 -23.91 17.35
CA ASN A 69 -20.85 -24.33 17.90
C ASN A 69 -22.00 -23.33 17.68
N GLY A 70 -21.96 -22.59 16.56
CA GLY A 70 -23.00 -21.59 16.20
C GLY A 70 -22.84 -20.23 16.87
N ALA A 71 -21.75 -19.99 17.60
CA ALA A 71 -21.40 -18.70 18.16
C ALA A 71 -20.14 -18.15 17.49
N THR A 72 -20.07 -16.83 17.30
CA THR A 72 -18.84 -16.14 16.93
C THR A 72 -17.85 -16.23 18.09
N VAL A 73 -16.58 -16.48 17.79
CA VAL A 73 -15.49 -16.58 18.76
C VAL A 73 -14.26 -15.84 18.22
N ASP A 74 -13.67 -14.99 19.05
CA ASP A 74 -12.37 -14.35 18.81
C ASP A 74 -11.23 -15.34 19.03
N LYS A 75 -10.26 -15.32 18.12
CA LYS A 75 -9.06 -16.16 18.17
C LYS A 75 -7.82 -15.30 17.96
N LEU A 76 -6.73 -15.72 18.59
CA LEU A 76 -5.42 -15.11 18.44
C LEU A 76 -4.41 -16.14 17.95
N LEU A 77 -3.58 -15.76 16.99
CA LEU A 77 -2.33 -16.43 16.66
C LEU A 77 -1.16 -15.48 16.93
N MET A 78 -0.03 -16.04 17.33
CA MET A 78 1.24 -15.33 17.46
C MET A 78 2.26 -16.02 16.53
N TYR A 79 2.94 -15.23 15.71
CA TYR A 79 4.08 -15.66 14.95
C TYR A 79 5.36 -15.47 15.77
N ASN A 80 6.03 -16.57 16.10
CA ASN A 80 7.25 -16.59 16.91
C ASN A 80 8.54 -16.66 16.06
N GLN A 81 8.48 -16.19 14.81
CA GLN A 81 9.54 -16.29 13.80
C GLN A 81 9.83 -17.71 13.25
N ALA A 82 9.12 -18.73 13.73
CA ALA A 82 9.22 -20.09 13.22
C ALA A 82 7.86 -20.65 12.79
N GLU A 83 6.82 -20.40 13.58
CA GLU A 83 5.47 -20.84 13.30
C GLU A 83 4.41 -19.89 13.85
N TRP A 84 3.21 -20.01 13.30
CA TRP A 84 2.00 -19.42 13.86
C TRP A 84 1.43 -20.34 14.94
N ALA A 85 1.50 -19.91 16.20
CA ALA A 85 1.03 -20.64 17.37
C ALA A 85 -0.27 -20.01 17.91
N PRO A 86 -1.29 -20.81 18.28
CA PRO A 86 -2.46 -20.30 18.96
C PRO A 86 -2.12 -19.61 20.28
N SER A 87 -2.80 -18.50 20.55
CA SER A 87 -2.77 -17.76 21.80
C SER A 87 -4.20 -17.45 22.27
N THR A 88 -4.34 -16.84 23.44
CA THR A 88 -5.65 -16.60 24.06
C THR A 88 -5.78 -15.19 24.62
N PHE A 89 -6.92 -14.56 24.34
CA PHE A 89 -7.45 -13.46 25.11
C PHE A 89 -8.46 -14.04 26.11
N SER A 90 -8.02 -14.28 27.36
CA SER A 90 -8.80 -15.05 28.33
C SER A 90 -9.94 -14.28 29.02
N ILE A 91 -10.13 -12.99 28.67
CA ILE A 91 -11.13 -12.12 29.28
C ILE A 91 -12.54 -12.48 28.80
N CYS A 92 -12.70 -12.75 27.50
CA CYS A 92 -13.98 -13.03 26.88
C CYS A 92 -13.80 -13.94 25.65
N ASN A 93 -14.91 -14.49 25.15
CA ASN A 93 -14.89 -15.34 23.94
C ASN A 93 -15.18 -14.59 22.64
N SER A 94 -15.86 -13.44 22.69
CA SER A 94 -16.32 -12.71 21.50
C SER A 94 -16.61 -11.25 21.88
N CYS A 95 -15.57 -10.49 22.21
CA CYS A 95 -15.70 -9.09 22.60
C CYS A 95 -14.58 -8.18 22.08
N ILE A 96 -13.59 -8.72 21.36
CA ILE A 96 -12.52 -7.90 20.77
C ILE A 96 -13.16 -7.07 19.66
N SER A 97 -13.28 -5.76 19.88
CA SER A 97 -13.82 -4.78 18.96
C SER A 97 -12.73 -4.09 18.14
N ASP A 98 -11.54 -3.90 18.74
CA ASP A 98 -10.36 -3.33 18.10
C ASP A 98 -9.08 -3.98 18.66
N PHE A 99 -8.07 -4.16 17.81
CA PHE A 99 -6.83 -4.89 18.08
C PHE A 99 -5.68 -4.25 17.29
N LYS A 100 -4.75 -3.56 17.96
CA LYS A 100 -3.64 -2.87 17.28
C LYS A 100 -2.41 -2.70 18.16
N THR A 101 -1.29 -2.35 17.52
CA THR A 101 -0.02 -2.00 18.16
C THR A 101 -0.10 -0.60 18.73
N GLY A 102 0.22 -0.43 20.01
CA GLY A 102 0.36 0.88 20.63
C GLY A 102 1.71 1.55 20.38
N PRO A 103 1.84 2.86 20.66
CA PRO A 103 3.10 3.60 20.51
C PRO A 103 4.20 3.10 21.47
N ASP A 104 3.83 2.34 22.50
CA ASP A 104 4.77 1.64 23.39
C ASP A 104 5.26 0.30 22.81
N GLY A 105 4.87 -0.03 21.58
CA GLY A 105 5.22 -1.27 20.88
C GLY A 105 4.52 -2.51 21.43
N LYS A 106 3.47 -2.34 22.25
CA LYS A 106 2.71 -3.44 22.85
C LYS A 106 1.39 -3.65 22.13
N LEU A 107 0.79 -4.81 22.35
CA LEU A 107 -0.57 -5.07 21.87
C LEU A 107 -1.60 -4.45 22.79
N TRP A 108 -2.60 -3.84 22.17
CA TRP A 108 -3.77 -3.28 22.84
C TRP A 108 -5.05 -3.85 22.25
N VAL A 109 -6.04 -4.02 23.13
CA VAL A 109 -7.35 -4.59 22.82
C VAL A 109 -8.43 -3.68 23.39
N ALA A 110 -9.40 -3.32 22.57
CA ALA A 110 -10.71 -2.89 23.03
C ALA A 110 -11.60 -4.12 23.14
N ALA A 111 -12.15 -4.34 24.33
CA ALA A 111 -12.85 -5.56 24.68
C ALA A 111 -14.34 -5.29 24.94
N SER A 112 -14.98 -4.44 24.12
CA SER A 112 -16.38 -4.03 24.30
C SER A 112 -16.61 -3.53 25.75
N GLU A 113 -17.60 -4.09 26.45
CA GLU A 113 -17.93 -3.75 27.85
C GLU A 113 -16.85 -4.14 28.87
N GLU A 114 -15.88 -4.99 28.51
CA GLU A 114 -14.86 -5.49 29.44
C GLU A 114 -13.70 -4.50 29.67
N GLY A 115 -13.56 -3.47 28.84
CA GLY A 115 -12.52 -2.45 29.00
C GLY A 115 -11.49 -2.37 27.87
N VAL A 116 -10.43 -1.62 28.14
CA VAL A 116 -9.21 -1.57 27.32
C VAL A 116 -8.13 -2.38 28.02
N TYR A 117 -7.51 -3.30 27.29
CA TYR A 117 -6.43 -4.16 27.80
C TYR A 117 -5.15 -3.92 27.02
N ARG A 118 -4.02 -4.08 27.71
CA ARG A 118 -2.69 -4.11 27.11
C ARG A 118 -2.01 -5.41 27.47
N ARG A 119 -1.25 -5.96 26.53
CA ARG A 119 -0.39 -7.11 26.78
C ARG A 119 0.92 -6.67 27.44
N ASP A 120 1.18 -7.16 28.65
CA ASP A 120 2.37 -6.88 29.45
C ASP A 120 2.95 -8.17 30.01
N ASN A 121 4.22 -8.47 29.71
CA ASN A 121 4.94 -9.65 30.19
C ASN A 121 4.13 -10.95 30.03
N ASP A 122 3.59 -11.15 28.83
CA ASP A 122 2.72 -12.28 28.47
C ASP A 122 1.33 -12.36 29.12
N GLU A 123 0.93 -11.35 29.89
CA GLU A 123 -0.39 -11.25 30.51
C GLU A 123 -1.22 -10.10 29.92
N TRP A 124 -2.55 -10.23 29.99
CA TRP A 124 -3.47 -9.15 29.63
C TRP A 124 -3.78 -8.32 30.88
N VAL A 125 -3.35 -7.06 30.87
CA VAL A 125 -3.57 -6.11 31.97
C VAL A 125 -4.65 -5.13 31.55
N GLN A 126 -5.70 -5.02 32.36
CA GLN A 126 -6.75 -4.02 32.15
C GLN A 126 -6.16 -2.62 32.42
N VAL A 127 -6.18 -1.77 31.40
CA VAL A 127 -5.72 -0.38 31.48
C VAL A 127 -6.89 0.53 31.87
N LEU A 128 -8.06 0.31 31.27
CA LEU A 128 -9.27 1.09 31.53
C LEU A 128 -10.48 0.17 31.70
N ASP A 129 -11.28 0.45 32.72
CA ASP A 129 -12.57 -0.19 32.98
C ASP A 129 -13.70 0.71 32.43
N ILE A 130 -13.76 0.81 31.09
CA ILE A 130 -14.75 1.58 30.34
C ILE A 130 -15.10 0.83 29.06
N GLU A 131 -16.37 0.84 28.64
CA GLU A 131 -16.76 0.32 27.33
C GLU A 131 -15.83 0.88 26.25
N ALA A 132 -15.29 0.02 25.39
CA ALA A 132 -14.40 0.38 24.30
C ALA A 132 -14.77 -0.38 23.03
N LYS A 133 -15.07 0.37 21.97
CA LYS A 133 -15.39 -0.15 20.62
C LYS A 133 -14.26 0.05 19.63
N GLY A 134 -13.39 1.02 19.89
CA GLY A 134 -12.22 1.34 19.10
C GLY A 134 -11.40 2.41 19.81
N PHE A 135 -10.14 2.54 19.43
CA PHE A 135 -9.27 3.56 20.02
C PHE A 135 -8.10 3.88 19.10
N ASP A 136 -7.49 5.04 19.33
CA ASP A 136 -6.18 5.34 18.79
C ASP A 136 -5.49 6.43 19.63
N TRP A 137 -4.22 6.71 19.37
CA TRP A 137 -3.40 7.64 20.14
C TRP A 137 -3.11 8.93 19.39
N LYS A 138 -3.11 10.03 20.14
CA LYS A 138 -2.45 11.27 19.70
C LYS A 138 -0.93 11.12 19.81
N GLU A 139 -0.18 11.94 19.06
CA GLU A 139 1.30 11.94 19.11
C GLU A 139 1.87 12.18 20.53
N ASN A 140 1.12 12.85 21.40
CA ASN A 140 1.52 13.10 22.79
C ASN A 140 1.31 11.89 23.73
N GLY A 141 0.78 10.77 23.22
CA GLY A 141 0.48 9.55 23.98
C GLY A 141 -0.90 9.50 24.63
N GLU A 142 -1.73 10.55 24.49
CA GLU A 142 -3.12 10.54 24.94
C GLU A 142 -3.93 9.55 24.10
N LEU A 143 -4.66 8.65 24.78
CA LEU A 143 -5.50 7.64 24.15
C LEU A 143 -6.91 8.21 23.96
N ILE A 144 -7.45 8.14 22.73
CA ILE A 144 -8.85 8.42 22.44
C ILE A 144 -9.60 7.10 22.34
N ILE A 145 -10.61 6.90 23.19
CA ILE A 145 -11.47 5.70 23.23
C ILE A 145 -12.84 6.07 22.66
N ILE A 146 -13.35 5.25 21.76
CA ILE A 146 -14.71 5.33 21.22
C ILE A 146 -15.60 4.31 21.92
N ASN A 147 -16.77 4.73 22.39
CA ASN A 147 -17.78 3.85 22.98
C ASN A 147 -19.21 4.27 22.59
N SER A 148 -20.23 3.67 23.20
CA SER A 148 -21.63 3.99 22.88
C SER A 148 -22.05 5.43 23.17
N THR A 149 -21.30 6.17 24.01
CA THR A 149 -21.59 7.56 24.38
C THR A 149 -20.67 8.58 23.72
N GLY A 150 -19.70 8.15 22.90
CA GLY A 150 -18.84 9.02 22.10
C GLY A 150 -17.35 8.83 22.33
N ALA A 151 -16.56 9.86 22.02
CA ALA A 151 -15.12 9.88 22.22
C ALA A 151 -14.77 10.25 23.66
N HIS A 152 -13.78 9.55 24.24
CA HIS A 152 -13.27 9.77 25.58
C HIS A 152 -11.75 9.87 25.50
N HIS A 153 -11.16 10.76 26.29
CA HIS A 153 -9.73 11.04 26.27
C HIS A 153 -9.09 10.55 27.57
N TYR A 154 -8.05 9.74 27.46
CA TYR A 154 -7.26 9.25 28.58
C TYR A 154 -5.82 9.76 28.49
N ASP A 155 -5.43 10.58 29.46
CA ASP A 155 -4.10 11.23 29.53
C ASP A 155 -3.05 10.39 30.28
N GLY A 156 -3.39 9.17 30.69
CA GLY A 156 -2.60 8.32 31.57
C GLY A 156 -3.03 8.36 33.04
N ASN A 157 -3.90 9.30 33.44
CA ASN A 157 -4.40 9.42 34.80
C ASN A 157 -5.93 9.41 34.87
N GLU A 158 -6.60 10.22 34.05
CA GLU A 158 -8.05 10.39 34.08
C GLU A 158 -8.68 10.24 32.70
N VAL A 159 -9.94 9.78 32.70
CA VAL A 159 -10.77 9.70 31.50
C VAL A 159 -11.71 10.90 31.48
N THR A 160 -11.68 11.67 30.40
CA THR A 160 -12.57 12.82 30.18
C THR A 160 -13.44 12.59 28.96
N ALA A 161 -14.74 12.90 29.09
CA ALA A 161 -15.67 12.79 27.96
C ALA A 161 -15.43 13.91 26.95
N GLY A 162 -15.40 13.55 25.68
CA GLY A 162 -15.31 14.47 24.55
C GLY A 162 -16.67 15.07 24.15
N SER A 163 -16.66 15.97 23.17
CA SER A 163 -17.91 16.49 22.59
C SER A 163 -18.78 15.39 21.95
N VAL A 164 -20.09 15.48 22.16
CA VAL A 164 -21.11 14.63 21.51
C VAL A 164 -21.89 15.39 20.42
N GLU A 165 -21.51 16.64 20.14
CA GLU A 165 -22.14 17.44 19.10
C GLU A 165 -21.90 16.79 17.73
N GLY A 166 -22.97 16.50 17.00
CA GLY A 166 -22.90 15.85 15.68
C GLY A 166 -22.60 14.35 15.71
N MET A 167 -22.55 13.72 16.89
CA MET A 167 -22.09 12.34 17.05
C MET A 167 -22.94 11.35 16.22
N PRO A 168 -22.29 10.37 15.54
CA PRO A 168 -23.03 9.32 14.84
C PRO A 168 -23.74 8.37 15.81
N GLU A 169 -24.68 7.59 15.27
CA GLU A 169 -25.27 6.47 15.99
C GLU A 169 -24.23 5.35 16.19
N MET A 170 -23.74 5.19 17.42
CA MET A 170 -22.73 4.18 17.78
C MET A 170 -23.33 2.77 17.96
N THR A 171 -24.06 2.28 16.96
CA THR A 171 -24.84 1.02 17.02
C THR A 171 -24.04 -0.24 16.72
N SER A 172 -22.84 -0.11 16.14
CA SER A 172 -21.90 -1.20 15.86
C SER A 172 -20.51 -0.86 16.37
N ASP A 173 -19.57 -1.78 16.23
CA ASP A 173 -18.14 -1.44 16.30
C ASP A 173 -17.78 -0.62 15.05
N PRO A 174 -16.87 0.36 15.17
CA PRO A 174 -16.22 0.97 14.03
C PRO A 174 -15.54 -0.10 13.16
N HIS A 175 -15.54 0.12 11.85
CA HIS A 175 -14.75 -0.69 10.94
C HIS A 175 -13.26 -0.36 11.07
N ASP A 176 -12.97 0.93 11.22
CA ASP A 176 -11.61 1.46 11.29
C ASP A 176 -11.60 2.77 12.08
N VAL A 177 -10.49 3.04 12.78
CA VAL A 177 -10.29 4.21 13.65
C VAL A 177 -8.81 4.61 13.62
N VAL A 178 -8.55 5.85 13.21
CA VAL A 178 -7.21 6.45 13.23
C VAL A 178 -7.26 7.87 13.78
N VAL A 179 -6.16 8.32 14.38
CA VAL A 179 -5.93 9.68 14.84
C VAL A 179 -4.80 10.27 14.02
N ASP A 180 -5.06 11.41 13.39
CA ASP A 180 -4.05 12.12 12.63
C ASP A 180 -3.03 12.81 13.56
N ARG A 181 -1.95 13.33 12.98
CA ARG A 181 -0.88 14.01 13.73
C ARG A 181 -1.31 15.34 14.35
N THR A 182 -2.46 15.88 13.98
CA THR A 182 -3.06 17.05 14.65
C THR A 182 -3.88 16.67 15.89
N GLY A 183 -4.18 15.38 16.04
CA GLY A 183 -4.98 14.82 17.12
C GLY A 183 -6.47 14.73 16.82
N ASP A 184 -6.85 14.88 15.55
CA ASP A 184 -8.21 14.68 15.06
C ASP A 184 -8.44 13.20 14.73
N LEU A 185 -9.59 12.67 15.18
CA LEU A 185 -9.93 11.26 15.00
C LEU A 185 -10.80 11.08 13.77
N TYR A 186 -10.44 10.13 12.92
CA TYR A 186 -11.24 9.65 11.81
C TYR A 186 -11.74 8.25 12.14
N LEU A 187 -13.02 7.98 11.87
CA LEU A 187 -13.56 6.63 12.00
C LEU A 187 -14.55 6.30 10.90
N ILE A 188 -14.57 5.04 10.52
CA ILE A 188 -15.61 4.47 9.66
C ILE A 188 -16.58 3.68 10.52
N ILE A 189 -17.86 4.04 10.47
CA ILE A 189 -18.92 3.27 11.14
C ILE A 189 -20.19 3.29 10.30
N SER A 190 -20.89 2.15 10.23
CA SER A 190 -22.12 2.01 9.42
C SER A 190 -21.93 2.49 7.97
N SER A 191 -20.77 2.17 7.37
CA SER A 191 -20.41 2.56 6.00
C SER A 191 -20.37 4.07 5.75
N LYS A 192 -19.99 4.85 6.77
CA LYS A 192 -19.83 6.30 6.70
C LYS A 192 -18.55 6.73 7.41
N LEU A 193 -17.92 7.77 6.89
CA LEU A 193 -16.72 8.38 7.45
C LEU A 193 -17.10 9.56 8.34
N TYR A 194 -16.56 9.59 9.56
CA TYR A 194 -16.72 10.69 10.50
C TYR A 194 -15.37 11.25 10.92
N LEU A 195 -15.30 12.57 11.03
CA LEU A 195 -14.22 13.31 11.67
C LEU A 195 -14.69 13.75 13.05
N TYR A 196 -13.92 13.47 14.08
CA TYR A 196 -14.07 14.01 15.42
C TYR A 196 -12.91 14.95 15.73
N ASN A 197 -13.26 16.20 16.02
CA ASN A 197 -12.35 17.17 16.62
C ASN A 197 -12.85 17.51 18.02
N GLN A 198 -11.94 17.53 18.99
CA GLN A 198 -12.29 17.74 20.40
C GLN A 198 -13.04 19.06 20.65
N THR A 199 -12.77 20.09 19.85
CA THR A 199 -13.40 21.42 19.98
C THR A 199 -14.69 21.54 19.19
N SER A 200 -14.73 21.09 17.93
CA SER A 200 -15.88 21.25 17.05
C SER A 200 -16.85 20.06 17.01
N GLY A 201 -16.54 18.98 17.73
CA GLY A 201 -17.34 17.77 17.74
C GLY A 201 -17.19 16.95 16.45
N TRP A 202 -18.27 16.27 16.08
CA TRP A 202 -18.32 15.28 15.02
C TRP A 202 -18.85 15.89 13.72
N THR A 203 -18.26 15.49 12.60
CA THR A 203 -18.69 15.88 11.25
C THR A 203 -18.69 14.66 10.33
N GLU A 204 -19.82 14.35 9.72
CA GLU A 204 -19.91 13.36 8.65
C GLU A 204 -19.19 13.87 7.40
N LYS A 205 -18.33 13.03 6.83
CA LYS A 205 -17.66 13.27 5.55
C LYS A 205 -18.44 12.56 4.45
N MET A 206 -18.77 13.29 3.39
CA MET A 206 -19.70 12.84 2.34
C MET A 206 -19.02 12.65 0.99
N GLU A 207 -17.70 12.79 0.93
CA GLU A 207 -16.94 12.74 -0.31
C GLU A 207 -16.80 11.31 -0.88
N LEU A 208 -16.83 10.28 -0.02
CA LEU A 208 -16.74 8.87 -0.42
C LEU A 208 -18.09 8.15 -0.29
N SER A 209 -18.31 7.13 -1.13
CA SER A 209 -19.49 6.26 -1.07
C SER A 209 -19.09 4.89 -0.52
N ALA A 210 -19.52 4.54 0.70
CA ALA A 210 -19.12 3.30 1.37
C ALA A 210 -17.58 3.20 1.62
N PRO A 211 -17.02 4.10 2.44
CA PRO A 211 -15.62 4.05 2.83
C PRO A 211 -15.28 2.73 3.55
N MET A 212 -14.06 2.24 3.32
CA MET A 212 -13.58 0.93 3.77
C MET A 212 -12.42 1.05 4.76
N ASN A 213 -11.32 1.69 4.37
CA ASN A 213 -10.12 1.78 5.21
C ASN A 213 -9.67 3.24 5.39
N ILE A 214 -8.96 3.51 6.48
CA ILE A 214 -8.33 4.79 6.78
C ILE A 214 -6.90 4.54 7.26
N GLU A 215 -5.92 5.29 6.75
CA GLU A 215 -4.54 5.22 7.27
C GLU A 215 -3.87 6.61 7.20
N VAL A 216 -2.91 6.87 8.10
CA VAL A 216 -2.23 8.16 8.19
C VAL A 216 -0.76 8.02 7.80
N ASP A 217 -0.32 8.80 6.82
CA ASP A 217 1.06 8.74 6.35
C ASP A 217 2.02 9.71 7.05
N SER A 218 3.28 9.70 6.61
CA SER A 218 4.33 10.52 7.22
C SER A 218 4.14 12.03 6.99
N GLU A 219 3.35 12.44 5.99
CA GLU A 219 3.03 13.82 5.65
C GLU A 219 1.71 14.32 6.30
N ASN A 220 1.13 13.53 7.20
CA ASN A 220 -0.19 13.78 7.79
C ASN A 220 -1.33 13.84 6.76
N ARG A 221 -1.24 13.03 5.69
CA ARG A 221 -2.38 12.78 4.82
C ARG A 221 -3.18 11.62 5.41
N VAL A 222 -4.47 11.83 5.59
CA VAL A 222 -5.40 10.79 6.02
C VAL A 222 -5.96 10.14 4.78
N TRP A 223 -5.35 9.04 4.37
CA TRP A 223 -5.78 8.25 3.23
C TRP A 223 -7.06 7.51 3.56
N VAL A 224 -7.95 7.45 2.59
CA VAL A 224 -9.23 6.78 2.68
C VAL A 224 -9.52 6.06 1.39
N THR A 225 -10.06 4.86 1.51
CA THR A 225 -10.54 4.07 0.37
C THR A 225 -12.04 3.84 0.44
N ASP A 226 -12.66 3.57 -0.71
CA ASP A 226 -14.03 3.08 -0.76
C ASP A 226 -14.19 1.79 -1.55
N ASN A 227 -15.34 1.16 -1.37
CA ASN A 227 -15.67 -0.12 -2.02
C ASN A 227 -15.90 0.00 -3.54
N PHE A 228 -15.92 1.20 -4.10
CA PHE A 228 -16.15 1.44 -5.53
C PHE A 228 -14.87 1.82 -6.29
N GLY A 229 -13.74 1.88 -5.59
CA GLY A 229 -12.42 2.04 -6.16
C GLY A 229 -11.77 3.37 -5.89
N GLU A 230 -12.44 4.31 -5.23
CA GLU A 230 -11.84 5.60 -4.87
C GLU A 230 -10.72 5.39 -3.84
N ILE A 231 -9.51 5.84 -4.17
CA ILE A 231 -8.43 6.04 -3.19
C ILE A 231 -8.09 7.54 -3.22
N GLY A 232 -8.27 8.20 -2.08
CA GLY A 232 -8.02 9.62 -1.89
C GLY A 232 -7.47 9.91 -0.50
N TYR A 233 -7.23 11.19 -0.20
CA TYR A 233 -6.80 11.57 1.13
C TYR A 233 -7.31 12.95 1.55
N TYR A 234 -7.43 13.16 2.86
CA TYR A 234 -7.57 14.48 3.45
C TYR A 234 -6.19 15.05 3.78
N GLN A 235 -5.98 16.32 3.43
CA GLN A 235 -4.82 17.09 3.86
C GLN A 235 -5.29 18.51 4.21
N GLU A 236 -4.95 18.99 5.41
CA GLU A 236 -5.39 20.31 5.91
C GLU A 236 -6.92 20.51 5.82
N GLY A 237 -7.68 19.43 6.04
CA GLY A 237 -9.15 19.44 5.98
C GLY A 237 -9.75 19.43 4.57
N ILE A 238 -8.92 19.45 3.52
CA ILE A 238 -9.35 19.38 2.12
C ILE A 238 -9.24 17.93 1.64
N TYR A 239 -10.32 17.41 1.06
CA TYR A 239 -10.30 16.10 0.41
C TYR A 239 -9.76 16.20 -1.02
N LEU A 240 -8.77 15.37 -1.32
CA LEU A 240 -8.25 15.13 -2.67
C LEU A 240 -8.60 13.70 -3.08
N GLY A 241 -9.69 13.57 -3.84
CA GLY A 241 -10.20 12.30 -4.35
C GLY A 241 -9.61 11.87 -5.69
N GLY A 242 -9.91 10.63 -6.08
CA GLY A 242 -9.51 10.03 -7.35
C GLY A 242 -8.00 10.06 -7.61
N VAL A 243 -7.20 9.91 -6.53
CA VAL A 243 -5.73 9.88 -6.64
C VAL A 243 -5.31 8.59 -7.34
N TYR A 244 -5.90 7.47 -6.91
CA TYR A 244 -5.82 6.16 -7.55
C TYR A 244 -7.22 5.53 -7.64
N ASP A 245 -7.37 4.54 -8.52
CA ASP A 245 -8.63 3.83 -8.75
C ASP A 245 -8.39 2.31 -8.74
N TYR A 246 -8.96 1.62 -7.76
CA TYR A 246 -8.84 0.16 -7.63
C TYR A 246 -10.07 -0.46 -6.96
N PHE A 247 -10.93 -1.13 -7.72
CA PHE A 247 -12.20 -1.65 -7.24
C PHE A 247 -12.03 -2.72 -6.14
N GLY A 248 -12.76 -2.56 -5.03
CA GLY A 248 -12.83 -3.56 -3.96
C GLY A 248 -11.64 -3.55 -2.99
N THR A 249 -11.19 -2.36 -2.56
CA THR A 249 -10.11 -2.19 -1.56
C THR A 249 -10.50 -2.76 -0.19
N ASP A 250 -10.41 -4.07 -0.03
CA ASP A 250 -10.79 -4.79 1.19
C ASP A 250 -9.67 -4.75 2.25
N GLY A 251 -8.43 -4.50 1.83
CA GLY A 251 -7.30 -4.24 2.73
C GLY A 251 -6.48 -3.05 2.24
N PHE A 252 -5.92 -2.30 3.18
CA PHE A 252 -5.13 -1.10 2.92
C PHE A 252 -4.12 -0.89 4.06
N ASP A 253 -2.89 -0.52 3.73
CA ASP A 253 -1.92 -0.04 4.70
C ASP A 253 -0.83 0.81 4.01
N ILE A 254 -0.08 1.59 4.78
CA ILE A 254 0.98 2.48 4.30
C ILE A 254 2.29 2.09 4.97
N ASP A 255 3.32 1.86 4.16
CA ASP A 255 4.63 1.51 4.69
C ASP A 255 5.39 2.73 5.23
N GLN A 256 6.49 2.51 5.94
CA GLN A 256 7.26 3.58 6.59
C GLN A 256 7.91 4.57 5.60
N THR A 257 7.82 4.29 4.30
CA THR A 257 8.31 5.11 3.19
C THR A 257 7.19 5.72 2.36
N ASP A 258 5.96 5.76 2.90
CA ASP A 258 4.73 6.26 2.29
C ASP A 258 4.31 5.51 1.01
N VAL A 259 4.71 4.25 0.87
CA VAL A 259 4.21 3.37 -0.20
C VAL A 259 2.87 2.83 0.23
N LEU A 260 1.87 2.99 -0.64
CA LEU A 260 0.54 2.46 -0.40
C LEU A 260 0.50 0.98 -0.79
N TRP A 261 -0.09 0.17 0.07
CA TRP A 261 -0.42 -1.22 -0.19
C TRP A 261 -1.92 -1.40 -0.09
N TYR A 262 -2.53 -1.93 -1.15
CA TYR A 262 -3.97 -2.16 -1.17
C TYR A 262 -4.31 -3.47 -1.88
N GLY A 263 -5.41 -4.08 -1.44
CA GLY A 263 -5.75 -5.45 -1.78
C GLY A 263 -7.18 -5.63 -2.25
N ALA A 264 -7.33 -6.42 -3.30
CA ALA A 264 -8.58 -7.08 -3.71
C ALA A 264 -8.20 -8.44 -4.31
N GLU A 265 -8.40 -8.65 -5.61
CA GLU A 265 -7.96 -9.86 -6.32
C GLU A 265 -6.41 -9.96 -6.42
N GLU A 266 -5.75 -8.82 -6.34
CA GLU A 266 -4.29 -8.70 -6.28
C GLU A 266 -3.89 -7.89 -5.05
N LEU A 267 -2.66 -8.12 -4.56
CA LEU A 267 -1.95 -7.17 -3.71
C LEU A 267 -1.25 -6.15 -4.62
N ILE A 268 -1.58 -4.88 -4.46
CA ILE A 268 -0.97 -3.77 -5.18
C ILE A 268 -0.02 -3.03 -4.27
N ARG A 269 1.19 -2.78 -4.76
CA ARG A 269 2.15 -1.83 -4.22
C ARG A 269 2.15 -0.59 -5.10
N ASN A 270 1.82 0.58 -4.57
CA ASN A 270 1.83 1.83 -5.31
C ASN A 270 2.81 2.83 -4.68
N GLN A 271 3.84 3.21 -5.44
CA GLN A 271 4.77 4.26 -5.08
C GLN A 271 4.71 5.37 -6.13
N ASP A 272 4.15 6.51 -5.76
CA ASP A 272 4.02 7.69 -6.62
C ASP A 272 3.33 7.41 -7.98
N GLY A 273 2.34 6.52 -7.99
CA GLY A 273 1.63 6.07 -9.19
C GLY A 273 2.36 5.01 -10.01
N THR A 274 3.44 4.45 -9.49
CA THR A 274 4.06 3.23 -10.03
C THR A 274 3.51 2.03 -9.29
N GLU A 275 2.71 1.23 -9.99
CA GLU A 275 2.07 0.03 -9.43
C GLU A 275 2.85 -1.24 -9.79
N LEU A 276 2.99 -2.11 -8.78
CA LEU A 276 3.39 -3.51 -8.94
C LEU A 276 2.29 -4.37 -8.31
N SER A 277 1.96 -5.49 -8.93
CA SER A 277 0.91 -6.40 -8.43
C SER A 277 1.42 -7.82 -8.20
N LEU A 278 0.80 -8.50 -7.24
CA LEU A 278 0.91 -9.94 -7.00
C LEU A 278 -0.51 -10.52 -6.91
N ASN A 279 -0.80 -11.59 -7.65
CA ASN A 279 -2.11 -12.22 -7.56
C ASN A 279 -2.33 -12.83 -6.18
N ALA A 280 -3.58 -12.84 -5.70
CA ALA A 280 -3.91 -13.49 -4.43
C ALA A 280 -3.50 -14.98 -4.40
N GLU A 281 -3.59 -15.70 -5.53
CA GLU A 281 -3.17 -17.12 -5.63
C GLU A 281 -1.64 -17.31 -5.49
N ASP A 282 -0.86 -16.28 -5.83
CA ASP A 282 0.59 -16.27 -5.66
C ASP A 282 0.99 -16.04 -4.20
N LEU A 283 0.06 -15.61 -3.34
CA LEU A 283 0.28 -15.32 -1.92
C LEU A 283 -0.35 -16.40 -1.03
N ILE A 284 -1.59 -16.78 -1.30
CA ILE A 284 -2.38 -17.73 -0.50
C ILE A 284 -2.86 -18.85 -1.43
N ASP A 285 -2.76 -20.10 -0.99
CA ASP A 285 -3.18 -21.24 -1.82
C ASP A 285 -4.69 -21.15 -2.14
N ASP A 286 -5.02 -21.22 -3.43
CA ASP A 286 -6.36 -20.93 -3.98
C ASP A 286 -6.91 -19.55 -3.59
N GLY A 287 -6.05 -18.59 -3.25
CA GLY A 287 -6.40 -17.23 -2.88
C GLY A 287 -7.19 -16.51 -3.98
N ILE A 288 -8.27 -15.84 -3.58
CA ILE A 288 -9.14 -15.08 -4.49
C ILE A 288 -9.12 -13.59 -4.15
N PHE A 289 -9.16 -13.28 -2.85
CA PHE A 289 -9.14 -11.90 -2.36
C PHE A 289 -8.14 -11.75 -1.21
N ILE A 290 -7.46 -10.61 -1.18
CA ILE A 290 -6.68 -10.09 -0.05
C ILE A 290 -7.56 -9.12 0.70
N ASN A 291 -7.93 -9.47 1.93
CA ASN A 291 -8.87 -8.70 2.76
C ASN A 291 -8.21 -8.06 3.99
N SER A 292 -6.94 -8.34 4.22
CA SER A 292 -6.20 -7.80 5.34
C SER A 292 -4.78 -7.60 4.87
N ILE A 293 -4.28 -6.39 5.04
CA ILE A 293 -2.92 -5.97 4.72
C ILE A 293 -2.39 -5.29 5.98
N TYR A 294 -1.17 -5.62 6.34
CA TYR A 294 -0.48 -5.00 7.46
C TYR A 294 1.01 -4.87 7.17
N VAL A 295 1.59 -3.71 7.42
CA VAL A 295 3.01 -3.45 7.31
C VAL A 295 3.60 -3.44 8.71
N ASP A 296 4.46 -4.42 8.97
CA ASP A 296 5.11 -4.51 10.27
C ASP A 296 6.21 -3.44 10.46
N GLN A 297 6.71 -3.34 11.70
CA GLN A 297 7.81 -2.44 12.05
C GLN A 297 9.11 -2.65 11.24
N ASN A 298 9.27 -3.80 10.57
CA ASN A 298 10.40 -4.14 9.71
C ASN A 298 10.10 -3.90 8.21
N ASN A 299 9.01 -3.19 7.91
CA ASN A 299 8.51 -2.89 6.57
C ASN A 299 8.24 -4.15 5.72
N LEU A 300 7.86 -5.25 6.38
CA LEU A 300 7.41 -6.48 5.74
C LEU A 300 5.88 -6.45 5.69
N VAL A 301 5.33 -6.70 4.51
CA VAL A 301 3.89 -6.68 4.28
C VAL A 301 3.31 -8.05 4.59
N TRP A 302 2.31 -8.12 5.44
CA TRP A 302 1.57 -9.31 5.81
C TRP A 302 0.18 -9.24 5.20
N VAL A 303 -0.25 -10.36 4.61
CA VAL A 303 -1.55 -10.44 3.95
C VAL A 303 -2.32 -11.68 4.39
N ALA A 304 -3.64 -11.54 4.46
CA ALA A 304 -4.56 -12.64 4.70
C ALA A 304 -5.85 -12.51 3.86
N SER A 305 -6.60 -13.61 3.79
CA SER A 305 -7.88 -13.70 3.11
C SER A 305 -8.99 -14.11 4.08
N ASN A 306 -10.19 -13.56 3.92
CA ASN A 306 -11.38 -14.01 4.64
C ASN A 306 -11.96 -15.30 4.05
N PHE A 307 -11.55 -15.68 2.83
CA PHE A 307 -12.12 -16.81 2.09
C PHE A 307 -11.26 -18.07 2.13
N LYS A 308 -9.96 -17.92 2.41
CA LYS A 308 -8.97 -18.99 2.31
C LYS A 308 -8.06 -19.00 3.54
N SER A 309 -7.71 -20.21 3.96
CA SER A 309 -6.75 -20.41 5.05
C SER A 309 -5.35 -20.12 4.57
N GLY A 310 -4.78 -19.00 5.01
CA GLY A 310 -3.37 -18.72 4.75
C GLY A 310 -2.99 -17.30 5.09
N ILE A 311 -1.70 -17.13 5.30
CA ILE A 311 -1.03 -15.84 5.45
C ILE A 311 0.16 -15.85 4.50
N ALA A 312 0.51 -14.70 3.95
CA ALA A 312 1.81 -14.52 3.32
C ALA A 312 2.50 -13.28 3.88
N SER A 313 3.83 -13.32 3.90
CA SER A 313 4.65 -12.14 4.04
C SER A 313 5.31 -11.80 2.72
N VAL A 314 5.32 -10.53 2.37
CA VAL A 314 5.80 -9.98 1.09
C VAL A 314 6.83 -8.90 1.39
N ARG A 315 8.04 -9.09 0.88
CA ARG A 315 9.10 -8.08 0.90
C ARG A 315 9.37 -7.61 -0.51
N TYR A 316 9.21 -6.32 -0.76
CA TYR A 316 9.71 -5.72 -1.98
C TYR A 316 11.25 -5.72 -1.95
N LEU A 317 11.87 -6.33 -2.95
CA LEU A 317 13.33 -6.47 -3.04
C LEU A 317 13.99 -5.23 -3.66
N GLY A 318 13.19 -4.24 -4.09
CA GLY A 318 13.64 -3.21 -5.01
C GLY A 318 13.78 -3.77 -6.41
N ASP A 319 13.97 -2.88 -7.40
CA ASP A 319 14.69 -3.30 -8.60
C ASP A 319 15.97 -4.00 -8.13
N PRO A 320 16.31 -5.21 -8.64
CA PRO A 320 17.53 -5.89 -8.23
C PRO A 320 18.67 -4.89 -8.36
N THR A 321 19.19 -4.47 -7.22
CA THR A 321 20.40 -3.68 -7.20
C THR A 321 21.42 -4.58 -7.86
N ALA A 322 21.86 -4.20 -9.06
CA ALA A 322 23.13 -4.64 -9.58
C ALA A 322 24.10 -4.58 -8.40
N THR A 323 24.66 -5.74 -8.06
CA THR A 323 25.69 -5.96 -7.04
C THR A 323 26.41 -4.66 -6.72
N SER A 324 26.28 -4.16 -5.49
CA SER A 324 26.90 -2.95 -4.96
C SER A 324 28.02 -2.36 -5.83
N GLU A 325 27.66 -1.60 -6.84
CA GLU A 325 28.57 -0.64 -7.45
C GLU A 325 28.19 0.73 -6.92
N VAL A 326 29.22 1.43 -6.45
CA VAL A 326 29.15 2.71 -5.75
C VAL A 326 28.21 3.64 -6.51
N ASN A 327 27.11 4.09 -5.90
CA ASN A 327 26.22 5.12 -6.45
C ASN A 327 27.04 6.40 -6.76
N ILE A 328 27.36 6.66 -8.04
CA ILE A 328 28.25 7.76 -8.44
C ILE A 328 27.51 9.07 -8.72
N ALA A 329 26.18 9.11 -8.76
CA ALA A 329 25.43 10.37 -8.83
C ALA A 329 24.19 10.37 -7.93
N SER A 330 24.09 11.36 -7.03
CA SER A 330 23.01 11.45 -6.04
C SER A 330 21.78 12.21 -6.52
N ASN A 331 21.82 12.91 -7.66
CA ASN A 331 20.69 13.72 -8.13
C ASN A 331 20.66 13.85 -9.66
N ILE A 332 19.60 13.33 -10.30
CA ILE A 332 19.33 13.53 -11.73
C ILE A 332 17.85 13.87 -11.95
N SER A 333 17.57 14.98 -12.63
CA SER A 333 16.20 15.51 -12.87
C SER A 333 16.09 16.31 -14.18
N LEU A 334 14.86 16.48 -14.69
CA LEU A 334 14.54 17.31 -15.87
C LEU A 334 13.72 18.55 -15.46
N ASN A 335 14.15 19.75 -15.85
CA ASN A 335 13.39 20.99 -15.65
C ASN A 335 13.50 21.99 -16.83
N PRO A 336 12.38 22.56 -17.32
CA PRO A 336 11.00 22.25 -16.95
C PRO A 336 10.53 20.89 -17.50
N ASN A 337 9.59 20.27 -16.79
CA ASN A 337 8.80 19.13 -17.24
C ASN A 337 7.39 19.29 -16.63
N PRO A 338 6.31 19.53 -17.42
CA PRO A 338 6.22 19.46 -18.88
C PRO A 338 7.06 20.50 -19.63
N VAL A 339 7.51 20.16 -20.84
CA VAL A 339 8.41 20.97 -21.68
C VAL A 339 7.73 21.43 -22.97
N PHE A 340 8.01 22.67 -23.38
CA PHE A 340 7.64 23.19 -24.71
C PHE A 340 8.77 23.00 -25.72
N ASP A 341 9.86 23.76 -25.62
CA ASP A 341 10.96 23.71 -26.60
C ASP A 341 12.25 23.13 -26.05
N GLN A 342 12.55 23.41 -24.78
CA GLN A 342 13.81 23.05 -24.15
C GLN A 342 13.60 22.67 -22.69
N THR A 343 14.20 21.56 -22.27
CA THR A 343 14.33 21.15 -20.88
C THR A 343 15.80 21.05 -20.51
N HIS A 344 16.11 20.99 -19.22
CA HIS A 344 17.47 20.87 -18.73
C HIS A 344 17.58 19.61 -17.89
N LEU A 345 18.59 18.80 -18.20
CA LEU A 345 18.99 17.69 -17.36
C LEU A 345 19.97 18.20 -16.32
N ASN A 346 19.56 18.20 -15.05
CA ASN A 346 20.47 18.40 -13.93
C ASN A 346 21.08 17.05 -13.57
N ILE A 347 22.40 17.02 -13.37
CA ILE A 347 23.12 15.84 -12.91
C ILE A 347 24.24 16.25 -11.96
N ASP A 348 24.36 15.56 -10.83
CA ASP A 348 25.43 15.77 -9.85
C ASP A 348 26.38 14.57 -9.83
N LEU A 349 27.57 14.73 -10.39
CA LEU A 349 28.55 13.64 -10.54
C LEU A 349 29.56 13.65 -9.39
N LYS A 350 29.78 12.52 -8.72
CA LYS A 350 30.81 12.43 -7.68
C LYS A 350 32.23 12.37 -8.24
N GLU A 351 32.39 11.93 -9.49
CA GLU A 351 33.67 11.89 -10.20
C GLU A 351 33.51 12.21 -11.69
N ARG A 352 34.62 12.22 -12.44
CA ARG A 352 34.62 12.53 -13.88
C ARG A 352 34.09 11.35 -14.69
N SER A 353 32.95 11.50 -15.37
CA SER A 353 32.30 10.43 -16.12
C SER A 353 31.88 10.84 -17.54
N GLU A 354 31.82 9.88 -18.45
CA GLU A 354 31.15 10.06 -19.75
C GLU A 354 29.64 9.88 -19.54
N VAL A 355 28.86 10.92 -19.83
CA VAL A 355 27.41 10.94 -19.70
C VAL A 355 26.78 10.81 -21.08
N ASN A 356 26.06 9.73 -21.33
CA ASN A 356 25.31 9.44 -22.55
C ASN A 356 23.80 9.49 -22.28
N ILE A 357 23.12 10.45 -22.91
CA ILE A 357 21.70 10.74 -22.76
C ILE A 357 20.99 10.30 -24.04
N GLN A 358 19.97 9.47 -23.94
CA GLN A 358 19.19 8.97 -25.06
C GLN A 358 17.71 9.25 -24.82
N VAL A 359 17.04 9.86 -25.80
CA VAL A 359 15.61 10.14 -25.73
C VAL A 359 14.88 9.13 -26.60
N TYR A 360 13.84 8.50 -26.06
CA TYR A 360 13.03 7.47 -26.70
C TYR A 360 11.58 7.92 -26.82
N ASN A 361 10.89 7.46 -27.87
CA ASN A 361 9.43 7.45 -27.88
C ASN A 361 8.88 6.20 -27.18
N LEU A 362 7.57 6.13 -26.95
CA LEU A 362 6.91 4.98 -26.31
C LEU A 362 7.02 3.67 -27.10
N ALA A 363 7.38 3.73 -28.38
CA ALA A 363 7.66 2.54 -29.19
C ALA A 363 9.11 2.05 -29.06
N GLY A 364 9.89 2.59 -28.12
CA GLY A 364 11.30 2.22 -27.88
C GLY A 364 12.27 2.74 -28.93
N ARG A 365 11.84 3.60 -29.85
CA ARG A 365 12.72 4.17 -30.88
C ARG A 365 13.51 5.33 -30.30
N ILE A 366 14.84 5.29 -30.44
CA ILE A 366 15.74 6.40 -30.13
C ILE A 366 15.45 7.57 -31.07
N ILE A 367 15.15 8.72 -30.47
CA ILE A 367 14.82 9.99 -31.12
C ILE A 367 16.02 10.93 -31.12
N SER A 368 16.80 10.97 -30.04
CA SER A 368 18.04 11.73 -29.96
C SER A 368 19.06 11.08 -29.02
N THR A 369 20.32 11.45 -29.19
CA THR A 369 21.43 11.00 -28.33
C THR A 369 22.41 12.15 -28.11
N HIS A 370 22.81 12.38 -26.87
CA HIS A 370 23.80 13.38 -26.46
C HIS A 370 24.89 12.71 -25.63
N ARG A 371 26.16 12.96 -25.93
CA ARG A 371 27.29 12.45 -25.15
C ARG A 371 28.16 13.60 -24.67
N ASN A 372 28.47 13.62 -23.38
CA ASN A 372 29.27 14.66 -22.75
C ASN A 372 30.28 14.04 -21.79
N GLN A 373 31.54 14.46 -21.84
CA GLN A 373 32.50 14.14 -20.79
C GLN A 373 32.42 15.22 -19.70
N LEU A 374 31.98 14.87 -18.50
CA LEU A 374 31.77 15.81 -17.41
C LEU A 374 32.71 15.53 -16.24
N SER A 375 33.16 16.57 -15.55
CA SER A 375 33.94 16.46 -14.30
C SER A 375 33.02 16.15 -13.11
N ALA A 376 33.61 15.83 -11.95
CA ALA A 376 32.85 15.85 -10.70
C ALA A 376 32.16 17.22 -10.48
N GLY A 377 31.00 17.20 -9.83
CA GLY A 377 30.16 18.34 -9.51
C GLY A 377 28.83 18.37 -10.26
N ARG A 378 28.06 19.44 -10.01
CA ARG A 378 26.75 19.68 -10.61
C ARG A 378 26.88 20.23 -12.03
N HIS A 379 26.17 19.62 -12.97
CA HIS A 379 26.07 20.05 -14.37
C HIS A 379 24.61 20.23 -14.77
N VAL A 380 24.40 21.13 -15.73
CA VAL A 380 23.09 21.39 -16.33
C VAL A 380 23.24 21.25 -17.84
N ILE A 381 22.59 20.23 -18.41
CA ILE A 381 22.70 19.89 -19.84
C ILE A 381 21.39 20.26 -20.53
N PRO A 382 21.39 21.23 -21.46
CA PRO A 382 20.19 21.59 -22.20
C PRO A 382 19.81 20.51 -23.22
N LEU A 383 18.54 20.13 -23.24
CA LEU A 383 17.93 19.21 -24.21
C LEU A 383 16.91 19.97 -25.04
N ASN A 384 17.21 20.14 -26.33
CA ASN A 384 16.29 20.76 -27.29
C ASN A 384 15.31 19.71 -27.84
N VAL A 385 14.02 19.95 -27.64
CA VAL A 385 12.91 19.08 -28.00
C VAL A 385 11.89 19.76 -28.91
N THR A 386 12.22 20.91 -29.51
CA THR A 386 11.33 21.67 -30.40
C THR A 386 10.77 20.84 -31.57
N THR A 387 11.54 19.86 -32.06
CA THR A 387 11.13 19.01 -33.18
C THR A 387 10.25 17.82 -32.76
N LEU A 388 10.05 17.60 -31.45
CA LEU A 388 9.22 16.53 -30.93
C LEU A 388 7.75 16.92 -30.98
N ARG A 389 6.88 15.95 -31.32
CA ARG A 389 5.42 16.13 -31.19
C ARG A 389 5.02 16.06 -29.72
N SER A 390 3.93 16.72 -29.35
CA SER A 390 3.31 16.60 -28.03
C SER A 390 3.09 15.12 -27.67
N GLY A 391 3.44 14.73 -26.45
CA GLY A 391 3.41 13.34 -26.01
C GLY A 391 4.44 13.02 -24.93
N ILE A 392 4.49 11.74 -24.55
CA ILE A 392 5.42 11.23 -23.52
C ILE A 392 6.66 10.64 -24.20
N TYR A 393 7.82 10.98 -23.66
CA TYR A 393 9.13 10.45 -24.07
C TYR A 393 9.88 9.96 -22.84
N LEU A 394 10.80 9.01 -23.03
CA LEU A 394 11.69 8.52 -21.98
C LEU A 394 13.10 9.04 -22.23
N VAL A 395 13.76 9.59 -21.22
CA VAL A 395 15.13 10.09 -21.29
C VAL A 395 16.00 9.18 -20.44
N ASN A 396 16.76 8.29 -21.08
CA ASN A 396 17.74 7.46 -20.40
C ASN A 396 19.07 8.23 -20.31
N VAL A 397 19.64 8.32 -19.12
CA VAL A 397 20.90 8.97 -18.82
C VAL A 397 21.83 7.92 -18.26
N SER A 398 22.85 7.56 -19.03
CA SER A 398 23.90 6.61 -18.64
C SER A 398 25.18 7.36 -18.32
N TYR A 399 25.87 7.00 -17.25
CA TYR A 399 27.13 7.63 -16.85
C TYR A 399 28.00 6.63 -16.08
N GLY A 400 29.23 6.40 -16.55
CA GLY A 400 30.04 5.30 -16.00
C GLY A 400 29.34 3.96 -16.23
N THR A 401 29.10 3.20 -15.16
CA THR A 401 28.31 1.94 -15.16
C THR A 401 26.83 2.14 -14.81
N ASP A 402 26.45 3.34 -14.39
CA ASP A 402 25.09 3.67 -13.93
C ASP A 402 24.18 4.12 -15.09
N SER A 403 22.86 3.92 -14.93
CA SER A 403 21.87 4.57 -15.79
C SER A 403 20.59 4.92 -15.04
N LYS A 404 19.90 6.00 -15.46
CA LYS A 404 18.61 6.43 -14.92
C LYS A 404 17.68 6.82 -16.07
N THR A 405 16.42 6.38 -16.02
CA THR A 405 15.40 6.77 -17.00
C THR A 405 14.43 7.79 -16.39
N LEU A 406 14.16 8.88 -17.11
CA LEU A 406 13.26 9.95 -16.69
C LEU A 406 12.10 10.09 -17.68
N LYS A 407 10.89 10.29 -17.19
CA LYS A 407 9.72 10.61 -18.02
C LYS A 407 9.73 12.09 -18.40
N MET A 408 9.62 12.40 -19.70
CA MET A 408 9.52 13.75 -20.23
C MET A 408 8.17 13.94 -20.94
N VAL A 409 7.41 14.96 -20.52
CA VAL A 409 6.11 15.32 -21.09
C VAL A 409 6.28 16.52 -22.01
N LYS A 410 6.20 16.31 -23.33
CA LYS A 410 6.20 17.39 -24.34
C LYS A 410 4.78 17.92 -24.53
N LYS A 411 4.60 19.23 -24.35
CA LYS A 411 3.33 19.94 -24.63
C LYS A 411 3.19 20.29 -26.11
#